data_AF-A0A3B0RAU5-F1
#
_entry.id   AF-A0A3B0RAU5-F1
#
_cell.length_a   1.000
_cell.length_b   1.000
_cell.length_c   1.000
_cell.angle_alpha   90.00
_cell.angle_beta   90.00
_cell.angle_gamma   90.00
#
_symmetry.space_group_name_H-M   'P 1'
#
loop_
_entity.id
_entity.type
_entity.pdbx_description
1 polymer ?
#
loop_
_entity_poly.entity_id
_entity_poly.type
_entity_poly.pdbx_seq_one_letter_code
_entity_poly.pdbx_strand_id
1 'polypeptide(L)'
;MPLSATRQARLENWLPKIEIILPEVGEQVAPETYFDGSHSDFWLEIGFGKGEHLAAQAAAHPEIGMIGSEPFLNGVSGLVDLVVEGNLPNVRVFKDDARLLMDSLPNASIGRAFILFPDPWPKAR
;
A
#
# COMPACT_ATOMS: atom_id res chain seq x y z
N MET A 1 -18.96 5.58 -7.64
CA MET A 1 -20.08 5.11 -6.80
C MET A 1 -19.66 5.17 -5.35
N PRO A 2 -20.54 5.56 -4.42
CA PRO A 2 -20.24 5.48 -2.98
C PRO A 2 -20.05 4.03 -2.53
N LEU A 3 -19.23 3.82 -1.51
CA LEU A 3 -19.03 2.51 -0.89
C LEU A 3 -20.33 2.04 -0.21
N SER A 4 -20.56 0.73 -0.14
CA SER A 4 -21.65 0.19 0.67
C SER A 4 -21.36 0.42 2.16
N ALA A 5 -22.40 0.54 2.99
CA ALA A 5 -22.25 0.82 4.41
C ALA A 5 -21.35 -0.20 5.15
N THR A 6 -21.47 -1.49 4.80
CA THR A 6 -20.61 -2.55 5.38
C THR A 6 -19.15 -2.37 5.02
N ARG A 7 -18.87 -2.06 3.75
CA ARG A 7 -17.50 -1.87 3.25
C ARG A 7 -16.88 -0.60 3.82
N GLN A 8 -17.67 0.44 4.00
CA GLN A 8 -17.25 1.67 4.67
C GLN A 8 -16.91 1.44 6.14
N ALA A 9 -17.75 0.75 6.90
CA ALA A 9 -17.48 0.45 8.31
C ALA A 9 -16.21 -0.40 8.49
N ARG A 10 -15.97 -1.36 7.60
CA ARG A 10 -14.74 -2.17 7.63
C ARG A 10 -13.51 -1.32 7.33
N LEU A 11 -13.59 -0.44 6.33
CA LEU A 11 -12.52 0.48 5.97
C LEU A 11 -12.16 1.40 7.15
N GLU A 12 -13.17 2.01 7.78
CA GLU A 12 -12.97 2.89 8.95
C GLU A 12 -12.34 2.17 10.14
N ASN A 13 -12.65 0.88 10.34
CA ASN A 13 -12.09 0.10 11.44
C ASN A 13 -10.69 -0.46 11.18
N TRP A 14 -10.33 -0.74 9.91
CA TRP A 14 -9.09 -1.43 9.57
C TRP A 14 -8.03 -0.55 8.93
N LEU A 15 -8.41 0.45 8.13
CA LEU A 15 -7.44 1.33 7.48
C LEU A 15 -6.50 1.99 8.48
N PRO A 16 -6.95 2.56 9.62
CA PRO A 16 -6.05 3.21 10.58
C PRO A 16 -4.97 2.29 11.18
N LYS A 17 -5.13 0.97 11.05
CA LYS A 17 -4.17 -0.03 11.58
C LYS A 17 -3.05 -0.37 10.60
N ILE A 18 -3.29 -0.15 9.31
CA ILE A 18 -2.35 -0.50 8.24
C ILE A 18 -1.95 0.72 7.40
N GLU A 19 -2.54 1.88 7.67
CA GLU A 19 -2.25 3.12 6.97
C GLU A 19 -0.85 3.63 7.32
N ILE A 20 -0.13 4.05 6.29
CA ILE A 20 1.14 4.75 6.41
C ILE A 20 0.88 6.22 6.64
N ILE A 21 1.40 6.73 7.73
CA ILE A 21 1.47 8.16 8.02
C ILE A 21 2.89 8.63 7.68
N LEU A 22 3.00 9.57 6.75
CA LEU A 22 4.29 10.12 6.36
C LEU A 22 4.91 10.96 7.48
N PRO A 23 6.26 11.02 7.56
CA PRO A 23 6.96 11.93 8.46
C PRO A 23 6.79 13.39 8.02
N GLU A 24 7.41 14.32 8.74
CA GLU A 24 7.42 15.73 8.34
C GLU A 24 8.13 15.92 6.99
N VAL A 25 7.76 16.99 6.28
CA VAL A 25 8.30 17.27 4.95
C VAL A 25 9.82 17.43 5.01
N GLY A 26 10.53 16.63 4.21
CA GLY A 26 11.99 16.63 4.15
C GLY A 26 12.65 15.63 5.09
N GLU A 27 11.88 14.94 5.93
CA GLU A 27 12.36 13.81 6.72
C GLU A 27 12.20 12.50 5.96
N GLN A 28 13.15 11.59 6.21
CA GLN A 28 13.08 10.23 5.70
C GLN A 28 13.00 9.25 6.86
N VAL A 29 12.13 8.26 6.72
CA VAL A 29 11.96 7.20 7.71
C VAL A 29 12.07 5.85 7.04
N ALA A 30 12.80 4.95 7.69
CA ALA A 30 13.05 3.62 7.15
C ALA A 30 11.75 2.80 7.13
N PRO A 31 11.49 2.00 6.08
CA PRO A 31 10.20 1.32 5.89
C PRO A 31 9.86 0.36 7.04
N GLU A 32 10.87 -0.17 7.75
CA GLU A 32 10.69 -1.04 8.92
C GLU A 32 9.78 -0.40 9.97
N THR A 33 9.82 0.93 10.12
CA THR A 33 9.06 1.64 11.17
C THR A 33 7.54 1.57 10.96
N TYR A 34 7.09 1.27 9.75
CA TYR A 34 5.67 1.14 9.44
C TYR A 34 5.11 -0.22 9.85
N PHE A 35 5.96 -1.23 10.12
CA PHE A 35 5.53 -2.60 10.35
C PHE A 35 5.71 -3.02 11.80
N ASP A 36 4.85 -3.94 12.23
CA ASP A 36 5.06 -4.66 13.47
C ASP A 36 6.02 -5.82 13.22
N GLY A 37 7.15 -5.84 13.93
CA GLY A 37 8.15 -6.91 13.81
C GLY A 37 9.17 -6.71 12.68
N SER A 38 10.00 -7.73 12.47
CA SER A 38 11.12 -7.68 11.54
C SER A 38 10.75 -8.33 10.20
N HIS A 39 11.07 -7.65 9.12
CA HIS A 39 10.95 -8.14 7.75
C HIS A 39 12.34 -8.17 7.11
N SER A 40 12.55 -9.09 6.19
CA SER A 40 13.86 -9.31 5.54
C SER A 40 14.13 -8.35 4.38
N ASP A 41 13.07 -7.80 3.79
CA ASP A 41 13.09 -6.84 2.67
C ASP A 41 11.71 -6.15 2.59
N PHE A 42 11.62 -5.08 1.80
CA PHE A 42 10.42 -4.28 1.61
C PHE A 42 10.14 -4.06 0.13
N TRP A 43 8.91 -4.36 -0.28
CA TRP A 43 8.47 -4.21 -1.66
C TRP A 43 7.39 -3.14 -1.77
N LEU A 44 7.39 -2.41 -2.88
CA LEU A 44 6.46 -1.32 -3.16
C LEU A 44 5.59 -1.66 -4.38
N GLU A 45 4.29 -1.46 -4.30
CA GLU A 45 3.39 -1.46 -5.46
C GLU A 45 2.72 -0.09 -5.62
N ILE A 46 2.92 0.51 -6.79
CA ILE A 46 2.37 1.83 -7.14
C ILE A 46 1.12 1.63 -8.00
N GLY A 47 -0.01 2.15 -7.54
CA GLY A 47 -1.30 2.00 -8.22
C GLY A 47 -1.80 0.56 -8.17
N PHE A 48 -1.89 -0.02 -6.97
CA PHE A 48 -2.28 -1.42 -6.78
C PHE A 48 -3.73 -1.73 -7.18
N GLY A 49 -4.54 -0.72 -7.52
CA GLY A 49 -5.92 -0.90 -7.92
C GLY A 49 -6.72 -1.55 -6.78
N LYS A 50 -7.30 -2.73 -7.02
CA LYS A 50 -8.05 -3.47 -5.98
C LYS A 50 -7.16 -4.27 -5.02
N GLY A 51 -5.85 -4.32 -5.25
CA GLY A 51 -4.88 -4.94 -4.35
C GLY A 51 -4.72 -6.45 -4.50
N GLU A 52 -5.28 -7.08 -5.54
CA GLU A 52 -5.22 -8.54 -5.73
C GLU A 52 -3.78 -9.03 -5.89
N HIS A 53 -2.97 -8.33 -6.70
CA HIS A 53 -1.55 -8.67 -6.87
C HIS A 53 -0.78 -8.46 -5.55
N LEU A 54 -0.91 -7.29 -4.93
CA LEU A 54 -0.26 -6.97 -3.65
C LEU A 54 -0.59 -8.02 -2.58
N ALA A 55 -1.87 -8.33 -2.38
CA ALA A 55 -2.30 -9.31 -1.38
C ALA A 55 -1.76 -10.72 -1.67
N ALA A 56 -1.72 -11.13 -2.95
CA ALA A 56 -1.13 -12.40 -3.35
C ALA A 56 0.38 -12.45 -3.07
N GLN A 57 1.11 -11.37 -3.34
CA GLN A 57 2.54 -11.27 -3.00
C GLN A 57 2.75 -11.32 -1.50
N ALA A 58 1.95 -10.59 -0.71
CA ALA A 58 2.02 -10.59 0.75
C ALA A 58 1.80 -11.99 1.34
N ALA A 59 0.82 -12.74 0.83
CA ALA A 59 0.52 -14.10 1.27
C ALA A 59 1.63 -15.10 0.89
N ALA A 60 2.24 -14.93 -0.29
CA ALA A 60 3.32 -15.79 -0.76
C ALA A 60 4.66 -15.52 -0.07
N HIS A 61 4.84 -14.31 0.47
CA HIS A 61 6.10 -13.81 1.05
C HIS A 61 5.86 -13.16 2.42
N PRO A 62 5.49 -13.94 3.45
CA PRO A 62 5.21 -13.40 4.79
C PRO A 62 6.41 -12.72 5.46
N GLU A 63 7.63 -13.02 5.00
CA GLU A 63 8.88 -12.41 5.46
C GLU A 63 9.17 -11.02 4.87
N ILE A 64 8.37 -10.57 3.91
CA ILE A 64 8.55 -9.33 3.16
C ILE A 64 7.47 -8.33 3.56
N GLY A 65 7.87 -7.10 3.88
CA GLY A 65 6.95 -6.01 4.13
C GLY A 65 6.41 -5.44 2.80
N MET A 66 5.11 -5.53 2.57
CA MET A 66 4.46 -5.06 1.36
C MET A 66 3.87 -3.67 1.59
N ILE A 67 4.31 -2.70 0.81
CA ILE A 67 3.82 -1.33 0.82
C ILE A 67 3.03 -1.09 -0.46
N GLY A 68 1.76 -0.71 -0.34
CA GLY A 68 0.92 -0.32 -1.46
C GLY A 68 0.63 1.17 -1.45
N SER A 69 0.75 1.85 -2.59
CA SER A 69 0.25 3.21 -2.78
C SER A 69 -0.89 3.28 -3.79
N GLU A 70 -2.02 3.87 -3.39
CA GLU A 70 -3.22 3.98 -4.22
C GLU A 70 -4.05 5.21 -3.81
N PRO A 71 -4.19 6.25 -4.67
CA PRO A 71 -4.96 7.43 -4.35
C PRO A 71 -6.49 7.21 -4.35
N PHE A 72 -6.99 6.16 -5.02
CA PHE A 72 -8.42 5.90 -5.10
C PHE A 72 -8.92 5.05 -3.92
N LEU A 73 -9.80 5.63 -3.10
CA LEU A 73 -10.39 4.97 -1.93
C LEU A 73 -11.08 3.63 -2.25
N ASN A 74 -11.66 3.50 -3.46
CA ASN A 74 -12.26 2.25 -3.91
C ASN A 74 -11.23 1.12 -4.01
N GLY A 75 -10.01 1.44 -4.48
CA GLY A 75 -8.90 0.51 -4.56
C GLY A 75 -8.40 0.11 -3.18
N VAL A 76 -8.11 1.12 -2.34
CA VAL A 76 -7.72 0.95 -0.92
C VAL A 76 -8.68 0.04 -0.17
N SER A 77 -9.99 0.28 -0.32
CA SER A 77 -11.00 -0.55 0.32
C SER A 77 -11.04 -1.99 -0.20
N GLY A 78 -10.62 -2.24 -1.44
CA GLY A 78 -10.48 -3.60 -1.97
C GLY A 78 -9.33 -4.33 -1.31
N LEU A 79 -8.20 -3.65 -1.17
CA LEU A 79 -7.04 -4.21 -0.49
C LEU A 79 -7.33 -4.47 1.00
N VAL A 80 -8.03 -3.56 1.69
CA VAL A 80 -8.42 -3.78 3.10
C VAL A 80 -9.27 -5.05 3.25
N ASP A 81 -10.22 -5.32 2.33
CA ASP A 81 -10.99 -6.55 2.37
C ASP A 81 -10.07 -7.79 2.26
N LEU A 82 -9.13 -7.78 1.32
CA LEU A 82 -8.18 -8.87 1.09
C LEU A 82 -7.22 -9.07 2.28
N VAL A 83 -6.73 -7.99 2.89
CA VAL A 83 -5.85 -8.04 4.07
C VAL A 83 -6.56 -8.67 5.26
N VAL A 84 -7.82 -8.30 5.49
CA VAL A 84 -8.64 -8.83 6.58
C VAL A 84 -8.98 -10.30 6.34
N GLU A 85 -9.36 -10.67 5.12
CA GLU A 85 -9.74 -12.04 4.78
C GLU A 85 -8.54 -12.99 4.72
N GLY A 86 -7.40 -12.52 4.22
CA GLY A 86 -6.15 -13.28 4.14
C GLY A 86 -5.31 -13.25 5.42
N ASN A 87 -5.70 -12.46 6.42
CA ASN A 87 -4.91 -12.20 7.63
C ASN A 87 -3.45 -11.85 7.30
N LEU A 88 -3.26 -10.74 6.57
CA LEU A 88 -1.96 -10.32 6.01
C LEU A 88 -1.34 -9.19 6.85
N PRO A 89 -0.63 -9.49 7.95
CA PRO A 89 -0.06 -8.47 8.83
C PRO A 89 1.11 -7.70 8.20
N ASN A 90 1.71 -8.26 7.16
CA ASN A 90 2.85 -7.70 6.41
C ASN A 90 2.42 -6.76 5.28
N VAL A 91 1.23 -6.15 5.36
CA VAL A 91 0.75 -5.15 4.40
C VAL A 91 0.58 -3.79 5.06
N ARG A 92 1.07 -2.74 4.39
CA ARG A 92 0.83 -1.34 4.74
C ARG A 92 0.40 -0.53 3.52
N VAL A 93 -0.45 0.47 3.73
CA VAL A 93 -1.14 1.20 2.67
C VAL A 93 -0.91 2.69 2.80
N PHE A 94 -0.48 3.32 1.72
CA PHE A 94 -0.44 4.76 1.57
C PHE A 94 -1.53 5.21 0.58
N LYS A 95 -2.56 5.88 1.08
CA LYS A 95 -3.76 6.22 0.28
C LYS A 95 -3.65 7.56 -0.47
N ASP A 96 -2.50 7.83 -1.07
CA ASP A 96 -2.20 9.06 -1.81
C ASP A 96 -1.12 8.80 -2.87
N ASP A 97 -0.65 9.85 -3.52
CA ASP A 97 0.38 9.84 -4.56
C ASP A 97 1.70 9.22 -4.10
N ALA A 98 2.09 8.11 -4.73
CA ALA A 98 3.29 7.35 -4.39
C ALA A 98 4.58 8.18 -4.34
N ARG A 99 4.65 9.31 -5.05
CA ARG A 99 5.84 10.19 -5.03
C ARG A 99 6.10 10.76 -3.64
N LEU A 100 5.05 11.09 -2.89
CA LEU A 100 5.16 11.60 -1.53
C LEU A 100 5.76 10.54 -0.59
N LEU A 101 5.30 9.30 -0.74
CA LEU A 101 5.87 8.17 -0.01
C LEU A 101 7.33 7.94 -0.40
N MET A 102 7.65 7.92 -1.69
CA MET A 102 9.01 7.72 -2.18
C MET A 102 9.98 8.80 -1.66
N ASP A 103 9.57 10.06 -1.60
CA ASP A 103 10.40 11.15 -1.09
C ASP A 103 10.72 10.96 0.41
N SER A 104 9.80 10.34 1.16
CA SER A 104 9.96 10.02 2.59
C SER A 104 10.75 8.75 2.89
N LEU A 105 11.10 7.96 1.87
CA LEU A 105 11.84 6.72 2.05
C LEU A 105 13.34 6.94 1.82
N PRO A 106 14.22 6.38 2.67
CA PRO A 106 15.66 6.40 2.44
C PRO A 106 16.05 5.74 1.12
N ASN A 107 17.15 6.20 0.52
CA ASN A 107 17.73 5.55 -0.65
C ASN A 107 18.03 4.07 -0.40
N ALA A 108 17.78 3.22 -1.40
CA ALA A 108 18.04 1.78 -1.35
C ALA A 108 17.30 1.03 -0.21
N SER A 109 16.15 1.55 0.25
CA SER A 109 15.31 0.90 1.27
C SER A 109 14.24 -0.04 0.70
N ILE A 110 14.00 -0.02 -0.61
CA ILE A 110 13.02 -0.87 -1.31
C ILE A 110 13.76 -1.85 -2.22
N GLY A 111 13.60 -3.15 -1.97
CA GLY A 111 14.25 -4.21 -2.75
C GLY A 111 13.55 -4.52 -4.07
N ARG A 112 12.23 -4.24 -4.17
CA ARG A 112 11.45 -4.46 -5.39
C ARG A 112 10.31 -3.46 -5.50
N ALA A 113 10.05 -3.01 -6.73
CA ALA A 113 8.89 -2.17 -7.04
C ALA A 113 8.05 -2.76 -8.18
N PHE A 114 6.72 -2.63 -8.07
CA PHE A 114 5.75 -3.03 -9.08
C PHE A 114 4.96 -1.82 -9.57
N ILE A 115 4.81 -1.72 -10.89
CA ILE A 115 3.92 -0.76 -11.56
C ILE A 115 3.19 -1.57 -12.64
N LEU A 116 1.94 -1.93 -12.37
CA LEU A 116 1.17 -2.85 -13.21
C LEU A 116 0.02 -2.10 -13.88
N PHE A 117 -0.01 -2.12 -15.21
CA PHE A 117 -1.04 -1.47 -16.01
C PHE A 117 -1.26 0.02 -15.69
N PRO A 118 -0.19 0.85 -15.59
CA PRO A 118 -0.36 2.28 -15.36
C PRO A 118 -1.13 2.92 -16.52
N ASP A 119 -1.74 4.09 -16.27
CA ASP A 119 -2.46 4.83 -17.30
C ASP A 119 -1.55 5.02 -18.55
N PRO A 120 -2.01 4.59 -19.74
CA PRO A 120 -1.21 4.70 -20.96
C PRO A 120 -1.01 6.15 -21.43
N TRP A 121 -1.69 7.13 -20.82
CA TRP A 121 -1.64 8.56 -21.14
C TRP A 121 -1.68 8.84 -22.65
N PRO A 122 -2.73 8.38 -23.37
CA PRO A 122 -2.82 8.63 -24.81
C PRO A 122 -2.92 10.14 -25.06
N LYS A 123 -2.11 10.63 -26.00
CA LYS A 123 -2.14 12.05 -26.37
C LYS A 123 -3.50 12.45 -26.94
N ALA A 124 -3.92 13.68 -26.65
CA ALA A 124 -4.98 14.32 -27.41
C ALA A 124 -4.56 14.36 -28.89
N ARG A 125 -5.38 13.75 -29.75
CA ARG A 125 -5.23 13.78 -31.21
C ARG A 125 -5.52 15.18 -31.73
#